data_AF-A0A9J5ZGE8-F1
#
_entry.id   AF-A0A9J5ZGE8-F1
#
_cell.length_a   1.000
_cell.length_b   1.000
_cell.length_c   1.000
_cell.angle_alpha   90.00
_cell.angle_beta   90.00
_cell.angle_gamma   90.00
#
_symmetry.space_group_name_H-M   'P 1'
#
loop_
_entity.id
_entity.type
_entity.pdbx_description
1 polymer ?
#
loop_
_entity_poly.entity_id
_entity_poly.type
_entity_poly.pdbx_seq_one_letter_code
_entity_poly.pdbx_strand_id
1 'polypeptide(L)'
;MYKIQTYLNRNPRSTTTKEPSQDYLTQKLQGYNKLIAQPKSNANLVRTCYNCGLLNTVYTYDGEEISGIPKLHKAFITYKRVTKGNLFYVKFYTALAKILYEEIKPPIQVIKIGLTKDMIIPEDIGQQEEIRKIEIPSFYTNKRIIGISTIIQELANNYLNENAILSYYSRDQLMIYSNSRELMKADMDEVQKWILSLLKPEERPTTRALKARFISSKLLTRYCKLIGHKYPDHICSK
;
A
#
# COMPACT_ATOMS: atom_id res chain seq x y z
N MET A 1 10.51 -11.17 5.37
CA MET A 1 9.72 -10.99 4.13
C MET A 1 9.43 -12.32 3.43
N TYR A 2 10.43 -13.12 3.02
CA TYR A 2 10.20 -14.39 2.31
C TYR A 2 9.31 -15.38 3.08
N LYS A 3 9.62 -15.68 4.34
CA LYS A 3 8.83 -16.61 5.17
C LYS A 3 7.35 -16.23 5.27
N ILE A 4 7.07 -14.94 5.50
CA ILE A 4 5.68 -14.46 5.59
C ILE A 4 4.98 -14.47 4.23
N GLN A 5 5.71 -14.24 3.14
CA GLN A 5 5.15 -14.39 1.79
C GLN A 5 4.80 -15.85 1.49
N THR A 6 5.71 -16.80 1.79
CA THR A 6 5.44 -18.24 1.64
C THR A 6 4.22 -18.63 2.47
N TYR A 7 4.10 -18.12 3.70
CA TYR A 7 2.93 -18.34 4.54
C TYR A 7 1.64 -17.87 3.85
N LEU A 8 1.58 -16.64 3.35
CA LEU A 8 0.40 -16.10 2.65
C LEU A 8 0.11 -16.84 1.32
N ASN A 9 1.14 -17.32 0.62
CA ASN A 9 0.98 -18.07 -0.62
C ASN A 9 0.36 -19.46 -0.37
N ARG A 10 0.77 -20.14 0.72
CA ARG A 10 0.28 -21.48 1.05
C ARG A 10 -1.05 -21.48 1.82
N ASN A 11 -1.37 -20.38 2.50
CA ASN A 11 -2.56 -20.22 3.33
C ASN A 11 -3.43 -19.09 2.78
N PRO A 12 -4.22 -19.34 1.70
CA PRO A 12 -5.01 -18.30 1.06
C PRO A 12 -6.19 -17.83 1.92
N ARG A 13 -6.53 -18.60 2.96
CA ARG A 13 -7.52 -18.32 4.00
C ARG A 13 -6.94 -18.72 5.36
N SER A 14 -7.50 -18.19 6.44
CA SER A 14 -7.16 -18.66 7.80
C SER A 14 -7.56 -20.12 8.02
N THR A 15 -6.72 -20.85 8.75
CA THR A 15 -6.92 -22.27 9.07
C THR A 15 -7.91 -22.51 10.21
N THR A 16 -8.17 -21.50 11.04
CA THR A 16 -9.15 -21.56 12.14
C THR A 16 -10.55 -21.11 11.73
N THR A 17 -10.71 -20.81 10.44
CA THR A 17 -11.91 -20.20 9.89
C THR A 17 -12.94 -21.26 9.50
N LYS A 18 -14.09 -21.28 10.17
CA LYS A 18 -15.24 -22.14 9.80
C LYS A 18 -16.08 -21.55 8.65
N GLU A 19 -16.07 -20.22 8.48
CA GLU A 19 -16.79 -19.50 7.42
C GLU A 19 -15.81 -18.69 6.56
N PRO A 20 -15.79 -18.82 5.22
CA PRO A 20 -14.81 -18.15 4.35
C PRO A 20 -14.66 -16.62 4.49
N SER A 21 -15.60 -15.94 5.17
CA SER A 21 -15.62 -14.51 5.45
C SER A 21 -14.97 -14.12 6.79
N GLN A 22 -14.42 -15.06 7.55
CA GLN A 22 -13.87 -14.79 8.88
C GLN A 22 -12.34 -14.90 8.92
N ASP A 23 -11.75 -14.18 9.88
CA ASP A 23 -10.33 -14.16 10.24
C ASP A 23 -9.41 -13.49 9.21
N TYR A 24 -9.08 -14.10 8.06
CA TYR A 24 -8.41 -13.38 6.96
C TYR A 24 -8.46 -14.13 5.63
N LEU A 25 -8.24 -13.39 4.55
CA LEU A 25 -8.10 -13.88 3.19
C LEU A 25 -6.83 -13.34 2.54
N THR A 26 -6.48 -13.88 1.38
CA THR A 26 -5.42 -13.33 0.54
C THR A 26 -5.94 -12.94 -0.84
N GLN A 27 -5.28 -11.96 -1.45
CA GLN A 27 -5.53 -11.58 -2.83
C GLN A 27 -4.28 -11.79 -3.67
N LYS A 28 -4.42 -12.52 -4.77
CA LYS A 28 -3.39 -12.66 -5.80
C LYS A 28 -3.18 -11.33 -6.53
N LEU A 29 -2.00 -10.73 -6.36
CA LEU A 29 -1.59 -9.51 -7.05
C LEU A 29 -0.37 -9.79 -7.94
N GLN A 30 -0.63 -10.01 -9.23
CA GLN A 30 0.39 -10.18 -10.25
C GLN A 30 1.43 -11.29 -9.91
N GLY A 31 1.07 -12.33 -9.16
CA GLY A 31 1.98 -13.43 -8.79
C GLY A 31 2.56 -13.41 -7.36
N TYR A 32 1.93 -12.70 -6.41
CA TYR A 32 2.07 -12.95 -4.97
C TYR A 32 0.76 -12.66 -4.25
N ASN A 33 0.57 -13.28 -3.09
CA ASN A 33 -0.54 -13.00 -2.21
C ASN A 33 -0.25 -11.82 -1.29
N LYS A 34 -1.22 -10.91 -1.16
CA LYS A 34 -1.29 -9.92 -0.08
C LYS A 34 -2.44 -10.24 0.86
N LEU A 35 -2.26 -9.93 2.15
CA LEU A 35 -3.25 -10.16 3.20
C LEU A 35 -4.42 -9.17 3.06
N ILE A 36 -5.63 -9.71 3.09
CA ILE A 36 -6.88 -9.01 3.38
C ILE A 36 -7.30 -9.44 4.78
N ALA A 37 -7.11 -8.56 5.74
CA ALA A 37 -7.52 -8.80 7.12
C ALA A 37 -9.01 -8.49 7.28
N GLN A 38 -9.73 -9.39 7.93
CA GLN A 38 -11.14 -9.26 8.24
C GLN A 38 -11.31 -8.86 9.71
N PRO A 39 -12.50 -8.42 10.14
CA PRO A 39 -12.73 -8.15 11.54
C PRO A 39 -12.35 -9.34 12.41
N LYS A 40 -11.71 -9.08 13.55
CA LYS A 40 -11.11 -10.03 14.50
C LYS A 40 -9.81 -10.70 14.01
N SER A 41 -9.26 -10.30 12.86
CA SER A 41 -7.90 -10.68 12.46
C SER A 41 -6.89 -10.42 13.58
N ASN A 42 -5.92 -11.32 13.74
CA ASN A 42 -4.85 -11.13 14.71
C ASN A 42 -4.01 -9.86 14.40
N ALA A 43 -3.99 -8.90 15.33
CA ALA A 43 -3.26 -7.63 15.18
C ALA A 43 -1.73 -7.80 14.98
N ASN A 44 -1.12 -8.86 15.53
CA ASN A 44 0.30 -9.14 15.29
C ASN A 44 0.56 -9.61 13.85
N LEU A 45 -0.34 -10.41 13.27
CA LEU A 45 -0.27 -10.78 11.85
C LEU A 45 -0.39 -9.52 10.98
N VAL A 46 -1.39 -8.68 11.24
CA VAL A 46 -1.60 -7.42 10.50
C VAL A 46 -0.38 -6.51 10.59
N ARG A 47 0.16 -6.29 11.79
CA ARG A 47 1.39 -5.50 12.00
C ARG A 47 2.60 -6.08 11.26
N THR A 48 2.75 -7.40 11.25
CA THR A 48 3.88 -8.05 10.58
C THR A 48 3.77 -7.92 9.06
N CYS A 49 2.57 -8.12 8.50
CA CYS A 49 2.27 -7.89 7.09
C CYS A 49 2.44 -6.41 6.71
N TYR A 50 2.04 -5.47 7.58
CA TYR A 50 2.22 -4.04 7.39
C TYR A 50 3.71 -3.69 7.21
N ASN A 51 4.56 -4.13 8.15
CA ASN A 51 6.00 -3.89 8.13
C ASN A 51 6.69 -4.47 6.90
N CYS A 52 6.14 -5.56 6.34
CA CYS A 52 6.64 -6.17 5.11
C CYS A 52 6.03 -5.60 3.83
N GLY A 53 5.03 -4.70 3.92
CA GLY A 53 4.29 -4.16 2.77
C GLY A 53 3.32 -5.14 2.09
N LEU A 54 2.91 -6.18 2.82
CA LEU A 54 2.08 -7.28 2.32
C LEU A 54 0.60 -7.14 2.68
N LEU A 55 0.19 -6.01 3.25
CA LEU A 55 -1.23 -5.69 3.40
C LEU A 55 -1.83 -5.21 2.08
N ASN A 56 -3.04 -5.67 1.80
CA ASN A 56 -3.91 -5.14 0.77
C ASN A 56 -5.01 -4.29 1.40
N THR A 57 -5.85 -4.89 2.24
CA THR A 57 -6.95 -4.21 2.93
C THR A 57 -7.08 -4.75 4.33
N VAL A 58 -7.42 -3.90 5.30
CA VAL A 58 -7.87 -4.32 6.62
C VAL A 58 -9.29 -3.81 6.80
N TYR A 59 -10.23 -4.73 7.05
CA TYR A 59 -11.59 -4.40 7.45
C TYR A 59 -11.69 -4.43 8.97
N THR A 60 -12.28 -3.38 9.56
CA THR A 60 -12.33 -3.21 11.01
C THR A 60 -13.56 -2.42 11.44
N TYR A 61 -14.06 -2.69 12.65
CA TYR A 61 -15.16 -1.91 13.28
C TYR A 61 -14.64 -0.88 14.29
N ASP A 62 -13.54 -1.19 14.97
CA ASP A 62 -13.03 -0.44 16.12
C ASP A 62 -11.55 -0.09 16.07
N GLY A 63 -10.83 -0.63 15.11
CA GLY A 63 -9.40 -0.40 14.91
C GLY A 63 -8.51 -1.40 15.66
N GLU A 64 -9.06 -2.43 16.31
CA GLU A 64 -8.26 -3.40 17.06
C GLU A 64 -7.22 -4.11 16.19
N GLU A 65 -7.56 -4.47 14.94
CA GLU A 65 -6.67 -5.17 14.01
C GLU A 65 -5.44 -4.33 13.63
N ILE A 66 -5.57 -2.99 13.65
CA ILE A 66 -4.51 -2.04 13.30
C ILE A 66 -3.87 -1.37 14.52
N SER A 67 -4.27 -1.75 15.73
CA SER A 67 -3.76 -1.20 17.00
C SER A 67 -2.24 -1.26 17.12
N GLY A 68 -1.63 -2.29 16.54
CA GLY A 68 -0.17 -2.46 16.47
C GLY A 68 0.57 -1.50 15.53
N ILE A 69 -0.14 -0.60 14.83
CA ILE A 69 0.42 0.37 13.87
C ILE A 69 0.07 1.80 14.33
N PRO A 70 0.86 2.42 15.23
CA PRO A 70 0.42 3.60 15.99
C PRO A 70 -0.03 4.80 15.14
N LYS A 71 0.71 5.13 14.07
CA LYS A 71 0.39 6.26 13.18
C LYS A 71 -0.94 6.04 12.47
N LEU A 72 -1.19 4.81 12.01
CA LEU A 72 -2.42 4.42 11.33
C LEU A 72 -3.59 4.34 12.32
N HIS A 73 -3.39 3.72 13.48
CA HIS A 73 -4.40 3.63 14.52
C HIS A 73 -4.86 5.03 14.96
N LYS A 74 -3.93 5.97 15.17
CA LYS A 74 -4.27 7.36 15.50
C LYS A 74 -5.10 8.04 14.41
N ALA A 75 -4.71 7.89 13.14
CA ALA A 75 -5.46 8.42 12.01
C ALA A 75 -6.87 7.81 11.92
N PHE A 76 -6.97 6.49 12.11
CA PHE A 76 -8.24 5.77 12.15
C PHE A 76 -9.16 6.26 13.25
N ILE A 77 -8.69 6.40 14.50
CA ILE A 77 -9.51 6.89 15.61
C ILE A 77 -10.01 8.31 15.33
N THR A 78 -9.19 9.15 14.69
CA THR A 78 -9.59 10.50 14.28
C THR A 78 -10.71 10.45 13.25
N TYR A 79 -10.55 9.64 12.20
CA TYR A 79 -11.58 9.45 11.17
C TYR A 79 -12.87 8.87 11.75
N LYS A 80 -12.78 7.81 12.57
CA LYS A 80 -13.93 7.15 13.19
C LYS A 80 -14.79 8.14 13.98
N ARG A 81 -14.18 9.07 14.73
CA ARG A 81 -14.91 10.09 15.51
C ARG A 81 -15.78 11.02 14.68
N VAL A 82 -15.40 11.28 13.42
CA VAL A 82 -16.13 12.20 12.52
C VAL A 82 -17.04 11.48 11.53
N THR A 83 -17.12 10.16 11.59
CA THR A 83 -17.93 9.33 10.69
C THR A 83 -19.00 8.55 11.43
N LYS A 84 -20.14 8.30 10.77
CA LYS A 84 -21.29 7.56 11.34
C LYS A 84 -21.39 6.11 10.87
N GLY A 85 -20.37 5.61 10.15
CA GLY A 85 -20.38 4.23 9.65
C GLY A 85 -19.79 3.26 10.65
N ASN A 86 -20.15 1.98 10.49
CA ASN A 86 -19.72 0.92 11.41
C ASN A 86 -18.56 0.11 10.84
N LEU A 87 -18.60 -0.26 9.55
CA LEU A 87 -17.55 -1.03 8.91
C LEU A 87 -16.61 -0.12 8.13
N PHE A 88 -15.34 -0.17 8.49
CA PHE A 88 -14.28 0.58 7.86
C PHE A 88 -13.42 -0.34 6.99
N TYR A 89 -12.93 0.20 5.88
CA TYR A 89 -11.84 -0.40 5.13
C TYR A 89 -10.61 0.50 5.23
N VAL A 90 -9.45 -0.14 5.39
CA VAL A 90 -8.15 0.50 5.35
C VAL A 90 -7.38 -0.11 4.20
N LYS A 91 -7.28 0.60 3.08
CA LYS A 91 -6.64 0.13 1.85
C LYS A 91 -5.17 0.54 1.83
N PHE A 92 -4.29 -0.41 1.48
CA PHE A 92 -2.85 -0.22 1.45
C PHE A 92 -2.32 -0.28 0.02
N TYR A 93 -1.86 0.86 -0.48
CA TYR A 93 -1.09 0.96 -1.70
C TYR A 93 0.37 0.97 -1.32
N THR A 94 1.11 -0.09 -1.65
CA THR A 94 2.46 -0.30 -1.13
C THR A 94 3.45 -0.69 -2.21
N ALA A 95 4.55 0.04 -2.25
CA ALA A 95 5.81 -0.38 -2.86
C ALA A 95 6.68 -1.07 -1.80
N LEU A 96 6.96 -2.36 -2.02
CA LEU A 96 7.72 -3.19 -1.07
C LEU A 96 9.12 -2.64 -0.83
N ALA A 97 9.67 -2.93 0.36
CA ALA A 97 11.06 -2.61 0.68
C ALA A 97 12.02 -3.19 -0.37
N LYS A 98 13.08 -2.45 -0.67
CA LYS A 98 14.11 -2.90 -1.60
C LYS A 98 15.39 -3.16 -0.83
N ILE A 99 15.87 -4.40 -0.94
CA ILE A 99 17.08 -4.86 -0.29
C ILE A 99 18.20 -4.76 -1.32
N LEU A 100 19.16 -3.87 -1.06
CA LEU A 100 20.43 -3.79 -1.77
C LEU A 100 21.53 -4.38 -0.88
N TYR A 101 22.71 -4.63 -1.46
CA TYR A 101 23.85 -5.17 -0.72
C TYR A 101 24.28 -4.24 0.41
N GLU A 102 24.31 -2.92 0.16
CA GLU A 102 24.82 -1.91 1.09
C GLU A 102 23.72 -1.22 1.90
N GLU A 103 22.45 -1.29 1.46
CA GLU A 103 21.35 -0.55 2.09
C GLU A 103 19.98 -1.22 1.92
N ILE A 104 19.09 -0.99 2.88
CA ILE A 104 17.66 -1.34 2.74
C ILE A 104 16.89 -0.04 2.50
N LYS A 105 16.28 0.07 1.30
CA LYS A 105 15.30 1.12 1.02
C LYS A 105 13.96 0.72 1.66
N PRO A 106 13.39 1.56 2.55
CA PRO A 106 12.13 1.25 3.23
C PRO A 106 10.96 1.12 2.23
N PRO A 107 9.84 0.47 2.63
CA PRO A 107 8.63 0.48 1.83
C PRO A 107 8.08 1.89 1.69
N ILE A 108 7.37 2.15 0.59
CA ILE A 108 6.60 3.38 0.38
C ILE A 108 5.14 3.00 0.46
N GLN A 109 4.36 3.71 1.27
CA GLN A 109 2.98 3.37 1.53
C GLN A 109 2.07 4.58 1.45
N VAL A 110 0.96 4.41 0.74
CA VAL A 110 -0.18 5.31 0.75
C VAL A 110 -1.35 4.51 1.29
N ILE A 111 -1.96 4.99 2.37
CA ILE A 111 -3.03 4.29 3.09
C ILE A 111 -4.29 5.14 3.02
N LYS A 112 -5.36 4.53 2.53
CA LYS A 112 -6.69 5.14 2.42
C LYS A 112 -7.61 4.54 3.47
N ILE A 113 -8.21 5.37 4.30
CA ILE A 113 -9.25 5.00 5.25
C ILE A 113 -10.61 5.40 4.67
N GLY A 114 -11.58 4.49 4.71
CA GLY A 114 -12.93 4.77 4.25
C GLY A 114 -13.97 3.88 4.90
N LEU A 115 -15.23 4.15 4.57
CA LEU A 115 -16.38 3.35 4.98
C LEU A 115 -16.81 2.42 3.85
N THR A 116 -17.25 1.22 4.21
CA THR A 116 -17.92 0.30 3.30
C THR A 116 -19.15 -0.30 3.98
N LYS A 117 -20.13 -0.73 3.19
CA LYS A 117 -21.26 -1.50 3.72
C LYS A 117 -20.87 -2.96 3.92
N ASP A 118 -20.15 -3.51 2.95
CA ASP A 118 -19.76 -4.91 2.90
C ASP A 118 -18.26 -5.06 2.64
N MET A 119 -17.70 -6.19 3.06
CA MET A 119 -16.34 -6.56 2.71
C MET A 119 -16.27 -6.92 1.22
N ILE A 120 -15.38 -6.27 0.48
CA ILE A 120 -15.10 -6.63 -0.91
C ILE A 120 -14.13 -7.80 -0.89
N ILE A 121 -14.65 -8.98 -1.24
CA ILE A 121 -13.92 -10.23 -1.31
C ILE A 121 -13.42 -10.44 -2.75
N PRO A 122 -12.12 -10.66 -2.98
CA PRO A 122 -11.60 -10.92 -4.32
C PRO A 122 -12.07 -12.27 -4.86
N GLU A 123 -12.23 -12.36 -6.18
CA GLU A 123 -12.66 -13.59 -6.85
C GLU A 123 -11.54 -14.65 -6.90
N ASP A 124 -10.30 -14.24 -7.18
CA ASP A 124 -9.13 -15.14 -7.30
C ASP A 124 -8.42 -15.34 -5.94
N ILE A 125 -9.06 -16.15 -5.07
CA ILE A 125 -8.49 -16.61 -3.79
C ILE A 125 -7.93 -18.02 -3.99
N GLY A 126 -6.62 -18.09 -4.24
CA GLY A 126 -5.94 -19.35 -4.53
C GLY A 126 -4.60 -19.49 -3.80
N GLN A 127 -4.22 -20.74 -3.57
CA GLN A 127 -2.84 -21.07 -3.24
C GLN A 127 -1.93 -20.65 -4.39
N GLN A 128 -0.71 -20.24 -4.04
CA GLN A 128 0.33 -19.93 -4.99
C GLN A 128 1.56 -20.75 -4.68
N GLU A 129 2.27 -21.12 -5.74
CA GLU A 129 3.56 -21.74 -5.59
C GLU A 129 4.52 -20.83 -4.81
N GLU A 130 5.42 -21.46 -4.09
CA GLU A 130 6.47 -20.75 -3.39
C GLU A 130 7.44 -20.16 -4.41
N ILE A 131 7.82 -18.91 -4.18
CA ILE A 131 8.84 -18.25 -4.98
C ILE A 131 10.16 -19.00 -4.78
N ARG A 132 10.81 -19.41 -5.87
CA ARG A 132 12.11 -20.08 -5.81
C ARG A 132 13.13 -19.12 -5.20
N LYS A 133 14.01 -19.62 -4.32
CA LYS A 133 14.99 -18.78 -3.59
C LYS A 133 15.85 -17.92 -4.52
N ILE A 134 16.24 -18.47 -5.67
CA ILE A 134 17.04 -17.79 -6.71
C ILE A 134 16.31 -16.60 -7.35
N GLU A 135 14.96 -16.59 -7.36
CA GLU A 135 14.14 -15.56 -7.99
C GLU A 135 13.76 -14.43 -7.04
N ILE A 136 13.88 -14.65 -5.72
CA ILE A 136 13.51 -13.71 -4.65
C ILE A 136 13.98 -12.27 -4.93
N PRO A 137 15.26 -11.99 -5.27
CA PRO A 137 15.72 -10.62 -5.44
C PRO A 137 15.04 -9.91 -6.62
N SER A 138 14.90 -10.60 -7.76
CA SER A 138 14.25 -10.08 -8.96
C SER A 138 12.75 -9.89 -8.73
N PHE A 139 12.13 -10.85 -8.02
CA PHE A 139 10.72 -10.83 -7.64
C PHE A 139 10.38 -9.54 -6.88
N TYR A 140 11.00 -9.31 -5.73
CA TYR A 140 10.69 -8.15 -4.88
C TYR A 140 11.07 -6.82 -5.52
N THR A 141 12.14 -6.82 -6.31
CA THR A 141 12.55 -5.69 -7.15
C THR A 141 11.43 -5.25 -8.10
N ASN A 142 10.88 -6.20 -8.86
CA ASN A 142 9.81 -5.91 -9.82
C ASN A 142 8.52 -5.49 -9.09
N LYS A 143 8.22 -6.12 -7.95
CA LYS A 143 7.05 -5.76 -7.12
C LYS A 143 7.12 -4.35 -6.54
N ARG A 144 8.30 -3.85 -6.23
CA ARG A 144 8.46 -2.45 -5.81
C ARG A 144 8.04 -1.49 -6.92
N ILE A 145 8.47 -1.70 -8.16
CA ILE A 145 8.11 -0.83 -9.31
C ILE A 145 6.60 -0.87 -9.56
N ILE A 146 6.01 -2.05 -9.57
CA ILE A 146 4.56 -2.24 -9.66
C ILE A 146 3.86 -1.44 -8.56
N GLY A 147 4.30 -1.59 -7.31
CA GLY A 147 3.69 -0.91 -6.17
C GLY A 147 3.77 0.61 -6.28
N ILE A 148 4.88 1.17 -6.81
CA ILE A 148 4.99 2.61 -7.09
C ILE A 148 3.99 3.02 -8.16
N SER A 149 3.86 2.26 -9.25
CA SER A 149 2.85 2.55 -10.29
C SER A 149 1.43 2.54 -9.72
N THR A 150 1.10 1.57 -8.86
CA THR A 150 -0.22 1.52 -8.22
C THR A 150 -0.46 2.71 -7.29
N ILE A 151 0.57 3.16 -6.55
CA ILE A 151 0.48 4.36 -5.72
C ILE A 151 0.24 5.61 -6.59
N ILE A 152 1.01 5.79 -7.66
CA ILE A 152 0.84 6.92 -8.59
C ILE A 152 -0.57 6.91 -9.16
N GLN A 153 -1.06 5.75 -9.60
CA GLN A 153 -2.40 5.62 -10.16
C GLN A 153 -3.49 6.04 -9.17
N GLU A 154 -3.43 5.59 -7.92
CA GLU A 154 -4.41 6.01 -6.89
C GLU A 154 -4.36 7.52 -6.64
N LEU A 155 -3.17 8.07 -6.44
CA LEU A 155 -3.01 9.49 -6.14
C LEU A 155 -3.43 10.37 -7.32
N ALA A 156 -3.02 10.00 -8.54
CA ALA A 156 -3.41 10.70 -9.77
C ALA A 156 -4.91 10.62 -10.01
N ASN A 157 -5.55 9.49 -9.72
CA ASN A 157 -7.01 9.37 -9.81
C ASN A 157 -7.73 10.31 -8.85
N ASN A 158 -7.19 10.53 -7.64
CA ASN A 158 -7.78 11.52 -6.73
C ASN A 158 -7.53 12.95 -7.21
N TYR A 159 -6.31 13.24 -7.70
CA TYR A 159 -5.94 14.57 -8.14
C TYR A 159 -6.69 15.02 -9.40
N LEU A 160 -6.72 14.18 -10.44
CA LEU A 160 -7.32 14.51 -11.75
C LEU A 160 -8.85 14.62 -11.69
N ASN A 161 -9.49 13.84 -10.83
CA ASN A 161 -10.94 13.90 -10.65
C ASN A 161 -11.37 14.87 -9.54
N GLU A 162 -10.44 15.65 -8.98
CA GLU A 162 -10.69 16.58 -7.88
C GLU A 162 -11.40 15.92 -6.68
N ASN A 163 -11.11 14.64 -6.43
CA ASN A 163 -11.64 13.94 -5.28
C ASN A 163 -11.03 14.55 -4.02
N ALA A 164 -11.86 15.28 -3.27
CA ALA A 164 -11.45 15.87 -2.01
C ALA A 164 -10.90 14.80 -1.05
N ILE A 165 -9.71 15.05 -0.53
CA ILE A 165 -9.07 14.20 0.48
C ILE A 165 -8.74 15.01 1.75
N LEU A 166 -8.59 14.30 2.86
CA LEU A 166 -8.05 14.82 4.10
C LEU A 166 -6.84 13.98 4.52
N SER A 167 -5.66 14.61 4.61
CA SER A 167 -4.42 13.95 5.02
C SER A 167 -4.26 13.96 6.54
N TYR A 168 -4.08 12.79 7.14
CA TYR A 168 -3.78 12.64 8.56
C TYR A 168 -2.28 12.59 8.85
N TYR A 169 -1.50 12.14 7.85
CA TYR A 169 -0.07 11.92 7.99
C TYR A 169 0.61 11.91 6.62
N SER A 170 1.73 12.61 6.49
CA SER A 170 2.56 12.60 5.26
C SER A 170 4.04 12.79 5.61
N ARG A 171 4.71 11.72 6.09
CA ARG A 171 6.15 11.69 6.43
C ARG A 171 6.70 10.27 6.34
N ASP A 172 8.03 10.11 6.38
CA ASP A 172 8.69 8.80 6.49
C ASP A 172 8.28 7.75 5.45
N GLN A 173 8.14 8.16 4.17
CA GLN A 173 7.67 7.29 3.08
C GLN A 173 6.22 6.80 3.26
N LEU A 174 5.42 7.47 4.10
CA LEU A 174 4.05 7.12 4.44
C LEU A 174 3.10 8.30 4.27
N MET A 175 2.02 8.09 3.51
CA MET A 175 0.85 8.96 3.50
C MET A 175 -0.37 8.21 4.04
N ILE A 176 -1.16 8.83 4.91
CA ILE A 176 -2.44 8.31 5.41
C ILE A 176 -3.50 9.37 5.15
N TYR A 177 -4.56 9.01 4.45
CA TYR A 177 -5.64 9.94 4.12
C TYR A 177 -7.01 9.23 4.11
N SER A 178 -8.07 10.02 4.08
CA SER A 178 -9.42 9.58 3.73
C SER A 178 -10.01 10.52 2.69
N ASN A 179 -11.07 10.10 2.02
CA ASN A 179 -11.87 11.04 1.24
C ASN A 179 -12.54 12.06 2.20
N SER A 180 -12.66 13.29 1.74
CA SER A 180 -13.30 14.41 2.42
C SER A 180 -14.52 14.88 1.63
N ARG A 181 -15.39 15.67 2.27
CA ARG A 181 -16.48 16.37 1.58
C ARG A 181 -16.01 17.68 0.96
N GLU A 182 -15.01 18.30 1.57
CA GLU A 182 -14.50 19.61 1.17
C GLU A 182 -13.09 19.47 0.63
N LEU A 183 -12.86 20.12 -0.51
CA LEU A 183 -11.56 20.15 -1.16
C LEU A 183 -10.66 21.13 -0.41
N MET A 184 -9.65 20.60 0.27
CA MET A 184 -8.63 21.39 0.93
C MET A 184 -7.41 21.51 0.01
N LYS A 185 -7.13 22.73 -0.48
CA LYS A 185 -6.01 22.97 -1.41
C LYS A 185 -4.68 22.46 -0.86
N ALA A 186 -4.41 22.63 0.43
CA ALA A 186 -3.17 22.17 1.06
C ALA A 186 -3.00 20.63 0.97
N ASP A 187 -4.08 19.86 1.09
CA ASP A 187 -4.03 18.40 0.97
C ASP A 187 -3.81 17.97 -0.49
N MET A 188 -4.47 18.66 -1.43
CA MET A 188 -4.28 18.39 -2.87
C MET A 188 -2.87 18.77 -3.35
N ASP A 189 -2.31 19.87 -2.85
CA ASP A 189 -0.91 20.27 -3.11
C ASP A 189 0.07 19.20 -2.58
N GLU A 190 -0.22 18.58 -1.43
CA GLU A 190 0.59 17.49 -0.90
C GLU A 190 0.48 16.22 -1.78
N VAL A 191 -0.72 15.87 -2.26
CA VAL A 191 -0.92 14.79 -3.23
C VAL A 191 -0.12 15.04 -4.50
N GLN A 192 -0.17 16.26 -5.04
CA GLN A 192 0.58 16.63 -6.23
C GLN A 192 2.08 16.46 -6.03
N LYS A 193 2.63 16.93 -4.89
CA LYS A 193 4.05 16.76 -4.55
C LYS A 193 4.44 15.29 -4.44
N TRP A 194 3.57 14.45 -3.88
CA TRP A 194 3.77 13.00 -3.87
C TRP A 194 3.83 12.42 -5.28
N ILE A 195 2.87 12.74 -6.15
CA ILE A 195 2.83 12.26 -7.55
C ILE A 195 4.12 12.66 -8.28
N LEU A 196 4.50 13.94 -8.24
CA LEU A 196 5.68 14.45 -8.92
C LEU A 196 6.97 13.79 -8.40
N SER A 197 7.10 13.66 -7.08
CA SER A 197 8.26 12.99 -6.46
C SER A 197 8.36 11.52 -6.84
N LEU A 198 7.23 10.83 -7.02
CA LEU A 198 7.20 9.44 -7.46
C LEU A 198 7.52 9.30 -8.96
N LEU A 199 7.06 10.23 -9.80
CA LEU A 199 7.35 10.24 -11.23
C LEU A 199 8.81 10.54 -11.57
N LYS A 200 9.52 11.29 -10.71
CA LYS A 200 10.91 11.69 -10.90
C LYS A 200 11.81 11.23 -9.75
N PRO A 201 12.00 9.91 -9.56
CA PRO A 201 12.70 9.35 -8.39
C PRO A 201 14.20 9.73 -8.29
N GLU A 202 14.79 10.17 -9.39
CA GLU A 202 16.16 10.68 -9.50
C GLU A 202 16.34 12.10 -8.97
N GLU A 203 15.27 12.92 -9.02
CA GLU A 203 15.28 14.28 -8.51
C GLU A 203 15.15 14.30 -6.98
N ARG A 204 15.49 15.44 -6.37
CA ARG A 204 15.21 15.63 -4.94
C ARG A 204 13.69 15.69 -4.77
N PRO A 205 13.09 14.88 -3.89
CA PRO A 205 11.64 14.88 -3.69
C PRO A 205 11.12 16.27 -3.35
N THR A 206 10.01 16.63 -3.98
CA THR A 206 9.30 17.90 -3.74
C THR A 206 8.48 17.84 -2.44
N THR A 207 8.07 16.65 -2.02
CA THR A 207 7.54 16.43 -0.67
C THR A 207 8.66 16.16 0.33
N ARG A 208 8.47 16.59 1.58
CA ARG A 208 9.35 16.22 2.71
C ARG A 208 9.13 14.77 3.15
N ALA A 209 8.08 14.11 2.67
CA ALA A 209 7.70 12.77 3.12
C ALA A 209 8.55 11.66 2.49
N LEU A 210 8.90 11.81 1.22
CA LEU A 210 9.70 10.84 0.48
C LEU A 210 11.18 11.17 0.65
N LYS A 211 12.00 10.15 0.95
CA LYS A 211 13.46 10.32 0.99
C LYS A 211 14.02 10.20 -0.42
N ALA A 212 14.99 11.04 -0.76
CA ALA A 212 15.65 11.01 -2.07
C ALA A 212 16.25 9.62 -2.40
N ARG A 213 16.36 9.32 -3.70
CA ARG A 213 16.94 8.06 -4.21
C ARG A 213 16.22 6.82 -3.66
N PHE A 214 14.89 6.86 -3.58
CA PHE A 214 14.07 5.72 -3.12
C PHE A 214 13.98 4.59 -4.16
N ILE A 215 14.44 4.84 -5.40
CA ILE A 215 14.80 3.87 -6.43
C ILE A 215 16.32 3.95 -6.66
N SER A 216 16.97 2.85 -7.01
CA SER A 216 18.40 2.89 -7.38
C SER A 216 18.55 2.96 -8.90
N SER A 217 19.69 3.47 -9.35
CA SER A 217 20.07 3.57 -10.77
C SER A 217 19.80 2.28 -11.55
N LYS A 218 20.23 1.12 -11.02
CA LYS A 218 20.00 -0.21 -11.63
C LYS A 218 18.53 -0.53 -11.92
N LEU A 219 17.60 0.03 -11.15
CA LEU A 219 16.16 -0.16 -11.35
C LEU A 219 15.51 0.97 -12.15
N LEU A 220 16.18 2.11 -12.29
CA LEU A 220 15.63 3.25 -13.01
C LEU A 220 15.30 2.87 -14.46
N THR A 221 16.15 2.11 -15.14
CA THR A 221 15.87 1.62 -16.50
C THR A 221 14.60 0.76 -16.56
N ARG A 222 14.39 -0.13 -15.59
CA ARG A 222 13.17 -0.96 -15.51
C ARG A 222 11.94 -0.12 -15.17
N TYR A 223 12.12 0.85 -14.28
CA TYR A 223 11.10 1.80 -13.88
C TYR A 223 10.61 2.61 -15.09
N CYS A 224 11.54 3.19 -15.85
CA CYS A 224 11.29 3.90 -17.10
C CYS A 224 10.52 3.06 -18.12
N LYS A 225 10.94 1.80 -18.35
CA LYS A 225 10.22 0.90 -19.27
C LYS A 225 8.76 0.65 -18.84
N LEU A 226 8.51 0.50 -17.54
CA LEU A 226 7.18 0.15 -17.01
C LEU A 226 6.25 1.35 -16.79
N ILE A 227 6.81 2.52 -16.46
CA ILE A 227 6.05 3.71 -16.05
C ILE A 227 6.14 4.83 -17.07
N GLY A 228 7.27 5.02 -17.75
CA GLY A 228 7.49 6.15 -18.66
C GLY A 228 6.40 6.29 -19.72
N HIS A 229 6.09 5.20 -20.44
CA HIS A 229 5.03 5.22 -21.46
C HIS A 229 3.61 5.55 -20.92
N LYS A 230 3.38 5.48 -19.61
CA LYS A 230 2.07 5.75 -19.00
C LYS A 230 1.90 7.19 -18.52
N TYR A 231 2.99 7.92 -18.30
CA TYR A 231 2.96 9.24 -17.67
C TYR A 231 3.87 10.21 -18.44
N PRO A 232 3.32 11.20 -19.17
CA PRO A 232 4.09 12.15 -19.96
C PRO A 232 5.12 12.95 -19.15
N ASP A 233 4.80 13.23 -17.88
CA ASP A 233 5.65 13.99 -16.95
C ASP A 233 6.86 13.21 -16.42
N HIS A 234 6.96 11.92 -16.75
CA HIS A 234 8.08 11.07 -16.37
C HIS A 234 9.30 11.36 -17.28
N ILE A 235 10.51 11.41 -16.71
CA ILE A 235 11.73 11.81 -17.44
C ILE A 235 12.05 10.94 -18.66
N CYS A 236 11.74 9.64 -18.56
CA CYS A 236 11.94 8.64 -19.62
C CYS A 236 10.79 8.55 -20.65
N SER A 237 9.87 9.51 -20.68
CA SER A 237 8.77 9.56 -21.65
C SER A 237 9.16 10.28 -22.96
N LYS A 238 10.44 10.60 -23.10
CA LYS A 238 11.08 11.16 -24.29
C LYS A 238 11.70 10.08 -25.16
#